data_AF-A0A920IYG7-F1
#
_entry.id   AF-A0A920IYG7-F1
#
_cell.length_a   1.000
_cell.length_b   1.000
_cell.length_c   1.000
_cell.angle_alpha   90.00
_cell.angle_beta   90.00
_cell.angle_gamma   90.00
#
_symmetry.space_group_name_H-M   'P 1'
#
loop_
_entity.id
_entity.type
_entity.pdbx_description
1 polymer ?
#
loop_
_entity_poly.entity_id
_entity_poly.type
_entity_poly.pdbx_seq_one_letter_code
_entity_poly.pdbx_strand_id
1 'polypeptide(L)'
;MKKSVTIDLWETIIGEKDYSSFSVSRREKKCKYIYDYLRKIDNNTSLDRVINSHDFVVNQIAKFSRFHSDRLFIDWTKIFINKINPKLINQMQEKEIIHFGDILDEAFLEDPPDIFDGTYELLEFCKLRNIKLGIISNTGFNSPKAYKKFMSNNKIYYDVMSLSNELETAKPHSKMFLEYY
;
A
#
# COMPACT_ATOMS: atom_id res chain seq x y z
N MET A 1 14.59 28.29 13.86
CA MET A 1 13.30 27.57 13.77
C MET A 1 13.49 26.38 12.83
N LYS A 2 13.27 25.14 13.30
CA LYS A 2 13.25 23.97 12.40
C LYS A 2 11.97 24.06 11.57
N LYS A 3 12.09 23.99 10.25
CA LYS A 3 10.95 24.00 9.33
C LYS A 3 10.68 22.57 8.89
N SER A 4 9.41 22.17 8.87
CA SER A 4 8.96 20.90 8.34
C SER A 4 7.83 21.12 7.34
N VAL A 5 7.70 20.19 6.39
CA VAL A 5 6.55 20.07 5.51
C VAL A 5 6.13 18.61 5.51
N THR A 6 4.82 18.37 5.60
CA THR A 6 4.23 17.05 5.41
C THR A 6 3.43 17.04 4.12
N ILE A 7 3.55 15.97 3.36
CA ILE A 7 2.87 15.82 2.06
C ILE A 7 2.17 14.47 1.98
N ASP A 8 1.12 14.41 1.17
CA ASP A 8 0.54 13.13 0.76
C ASP A 8 1.46 12.41 -0.23
N LEU A 9 1.21 11.11 -0.43
CA LEU A 9 1.96 10.29 -1.37
C LEU A 9 1.23 10.20 -2.71
N TRP A 10 0.04 9.60 -2.72
CA TRP A 10 -0.76 9.40 -3.93
C TRP A 10 -1.30 10.73 -4.45
N GLU A 11 -1.32 10.87 -5.77
CA GLU A 11 -1.81 12.05 -6.49
C GLU A 11 -1.04 13.35 -6.14
N THR A 12 0.12 13.22 -5.49
CA THR A 12 1.04 14.32 -5.13
C THR A 12 2.46 14.02 -5.56
N ILE A 13 3.01 12.89 -5.11
CA ILE A 13 4.37 12.42 -5.44
C ILE A 13 4.33 11.30 -6.47
N ILE A 14 3.33 10.42 -6.35
CA ILE A 14 3.15 9.29 -7.25
C ILE A 14 1.71 9.18 -7.73
N GLY A 15 1.52 8.59 -8.90
CA GLY A 15 0.21 8.26 -9.44
C GLY A 15 0.31 7.53 -10.76
N GLU A 16 -0.82 7.31 -11.40
CA GLU A 16 -0.87 6.81 -12.77
C GLU A 16 -0.82 7.98 -13.76
N LYS A 17 -0.59 7.70 -15.05
CA LYS A 17 -0.50 8.72 -16.11
C LYS A 17 -1.77 9.55 -16.28
N ASP A 18 -2.90 9.00 -15.90
CA ASP A 18 -4.19 9.69 -15.90
C ASP A 18 -4.46 10.46 -14.59
N TYR A 19 -3.44 10.61 -13.75
CA TYR A 19 -3.48 11.21 -12.41
C TYR A 19 -4.35 10.46 -11.40
N SER A 20 -4.79 9.24 -11.71
CA SER A 20 -5.49 8.41 -10.76
C SER A 20 -4.52 7.70 -9.80
N SER A 21 -5.07 7.20 -8.70
CA SER A 21 -4.38 6.31 -7.75
C SER A 21 -4.63 4.82 -8.04
N PHE A 22 -5.31 4.49 -9.15
CA PHE A 22 -5.73 3.12 -9.47
C PHE A 22 -5.16 2.62 -10.80
N SER A 23 -4.43 1.51 -10.74
CA SER A 23 -3.89 0.82 -11.92
C SER A 23 -4.61 -0.49 -12.19
N VAL A 24 -5.20 -0.61 -13.39
CA VAL A 24 -5.81 -1.85 -13.89
C VAL A 24 -4.74 -2.93 -14.04
N SER A 25 -3.60 -2.60 -14.66
CA SER A 25 -2.51 -3.57 -14.91
C SER A 25 -1.93 -4.12 -13.61
N ARG A 26 -1.70 -3.25 -12.61
CA ARG A 26 -1.17 -3.65 -11.31
C ARG A 26 -2.17 -4.54 -10.56
N ARG A 27 -3.46 -4.21 -10.61
CA ARG A 27 -4.53 -5.05 -10.05
C ARG A 27 -4.55 -6.43 -10.70
N GLU A 28 -4.48 -6.52 -12.02
CA GLU A 28 -4.48 -7.78 -12.76
C GLU A 28 -3.25 -8.63 -12.41
N LYS A 29 -2.05 -8.03 -12.37
CA LYS A 29 -0.81 -8.69 -11.95
C LYS A 29 -0.93 -9.26 -10.52
N LYS A 30 -1.38 -8.45 -9.56
CA LYS A 30 -1.63 -8.91 -8.17
C LYS A 30 -2.53 -10.13 -8.13
N CYS A 31 -3.68 -10.06 -8.80
CA CYS A 31 -4.65 -11.16 -8.79
C CYS A 31 -4.08 -12.41 -9.48
N LYS A 32 -3.33 -12.24 -10.56
CA LYS A 32 -2.70 -13.33 -11.29
C LYS A 32 -1.64 -14.06 -10.46
N TYR A 33 -0.75 -13.32 -9.79
CA TYR A 33 0.29 -13.93 -8.95
C TYR A 33 -0.30 -14.70 -7.79
N ILE A 34 -1.32 -14.14 -7.14
CA ILE A 34 -2.04 -14.81 -6.06
C ILE A 34 -2.78 -16.04 -6.56
N TYR A 35 -3.44 -15.97 -7.71
CA TYR A 35 -4.06 -17.13 -8.34
C TYR A 35 -3.04 -18.24 -8.63
N ASP A 36 -1.88 -17.90 -9.19
CA ASP A 36 -0.83 -18.87 -9.53
C ASP A 36 -0.16 -19.49 -8.29
N TYR A 37 -0.09 -18.74 -7.18
CA TYR A 37 0.31 -19.28 -5.88
C TYR A 37 -0.75 -20.25 -5.33
N LEU A 38 -2.02 -19.82 -5.29
CA LEU A 38 -3.10 -20.59 -4.66
C LEU A 38 -3.48 -21.85 -5.41
N ARG A 39 -3.43 -21.86 -6.75
CA ARG A 39 -3.75 -23.07 -7.53
C ARG A 39 -2.82 -24.26 -7.23
N LYS A 40 -1.68 -24.03 -6.57
CA LYS A 40 -0.77 -25.09 -6.10
C LYS A 40 -1.25 -25.74 -4.80
N ILE A 41 -2.16 -25.08 -4.09
CA ILE A 41 -2.63 -25.42 -2.73
C ILE A 41 -4.13 -25.78 -2.75
N ASP A 42 -4.93 -25.05 -3.52
CA ASP A 42 -6.37 -25.24 -3.68
C ASP A 42 -6.76 -25.23 -5.17
N ASN A 43 -6.97 -26.43 -5.72
CA ASN A 43 -7.37 -26.63 -7.13
C ASN A 43 -8.74 -26.02 -7.46
N ASN A 44 -9.56 -25.66 -6.46
CA ASN A 44 -10.89 -25.06 -6.68
C ASN A 44 -10.86 -23.53 -6.74
N THR A 45 -9.70 -22.89 -6.55
CA THR A 45 -9.59 -21.44 -6.68
C THR A 45 -9.64 -21.04 -8.16
N SER A 46 -10.55 -20.12 -8.51
CA SER A 46 -10.60 -19.49 -9.84
C SER A 46 -10.02 -18.08 -9.79
N LEU A 47 -9.49 -17.60 -10.93
CA LEU A 47 -8.98 -16.24 -11.04
C LEU A 47 -10.07 -15.20 -10.73
N ASP A 48 -11.29 -15.40 -11.22
CA ASP A 48 -12.43 -14.52 -10.93
C ASP A 48 -12.71 -14.41 -9.43
N ARG A 49 -12.54 -15.50 -8.67
CA ARG A 49 -12.71 -15.46 -7.22
C ARG A 49 -11.64 -14.60 -6.56
N VAL A 50 -10.40 -14.71 -7.00
CA VAL A 50 -9.28 -13.88 -6.51
C VAL A 50 -9.55 -12.40 -6.82
N ILE A 51 -9.93 -12.10 -8.06
CA ILE A 51 -10.26 -10.75 -8.51
C ILE A 51 -11.39 -10.13 -7.68
N ASN A 52 -12.53 -10.83 -7.56
CA ASN A 52 -13.66 -10.34 -6.77
C ASN A 52 -13.32 -10.15 -5.29
N SER A 53 -12.45 -11.01 -4.74
CA SER A 53 -12.00 -10.90 -3.36
C SER A 53 -11.05 -9.72 -3.16
N HIS A 54 -10.19 -9.42 -4.14
CA HIS A 54 -9.31 -8.27 -4.13
C HIS A 54 -10.12 -6.98 -4.14
N ASP A 55 -11.08 -6.88 -5.07
CA ASP A 55 -11.95 -5.71 -5.18
C ASP A 55 -12.80 -5.51 -3.94
N PHE A 56 -13.26 -6.60 -3.32
CA PHE A 56 -13.91 -6.54 -2.02
C PHE A 56 -13.01 -5.86 -0.97
N VAL A 57 -11.73 -6.28 -0.86
CA VAL A 57 -10.79 -5.74 0.13
C VAL A 57 -10.46 -4.27 -0.15
N VAL A 58 -10.16 -3.91 -1.41
CA VAL A 58 -9.93 -2.50 -1.79
C VAL A 58 -11.12 -1.62 -1.43
N ASN A 59 -12.35 -2.10 -1.67
CA ASN A 59 -13.56 -1.40 -1.27
C ASN A 59 -13.71 -1.30 0.26
N GLN A 60 -13.28 -2.31 1.03
CA GLN A 60 -13.29 -2.22 2.49
C GLN A 60 -12.26 -1.20 3.01
N ILE A 61 -11.05 -1.17 2.45
CA ILE A 61 -10.03 -0.16 2.79
C ILE A 61 -10.58 1.24 2.57
N ALA A 62 -11.19 1.50 1.41
CA ALA A 62 -11.83 2.78 1.11
C ALA A 62 -12.94 3.15 2.10
N LYS A 63 -13.75 2.16 2.55
CA LYS A 63 -14.79 2.37 3.57
C LYS A 63 -14.18 2.70 4.94
N PHE A 64 -13.18 1.95 5.39
CA PHE A 64 -12.51 2.19 6.67
C PHE A 64 -11.87 3.57 6.71
N SER A 65 -11.20 3.97 5.63
CA SER A 65 -10.56 5.27 5.52
C SER A 65 -11.56 6.44 5.65
N ARG A 66 -12.79 6.30 5.12
CA ARG A 66 -13.87 7.30 5.30
C ARG A 66 -14.27 7.50 6.76
N PHE A 67 -14.08 6.49 7.60
CA PHE A 67 -14.29 6.56 9.05
C PHE A 67 -12.98 6.79 9.83
N HIS A 68 -11.94 7.29 9.14
CA HIS A 68 -10.67 7.69 9.75
C HIS A 68 -9.93 6.54 10.45
N SER A 69 -10.19 5.32 9.98
CA SER A 69 -9.63 4.07 10.48
C SER A 69 -8.95 3.32 9.34
N ASP A 70 -8.04 2.42 9.69
CA ASP A 70 -7.49 1.43 8.78
C ASP A 70 -7.21 0.14 9.58
N ARG A 71 -6.61 -0.86 8.94
CA ARG A 71 -6.10 -2.06 9.59
C ARG A 71 -4.65 -2.27 9.19
N LEU A 72 -3.93 -3.06 9.98
CA LEU A 72 -2.61 -3.51 9.58
C LEU A 72 -2.70 -4.25 8.24
N PHE A 73 -1.68 -4.09 7.40
CA PHE A 73 -1.63 -4.78 6.11
C PHE A 73 -1.83 -6.31 6.24
N ILE A 74 -1.26 -6.92 7.29
CA ILE A 74 -1.42 -8.36 7.55
C ILE A 74 -2.88 -8.75 7.78
N ASP A 75 -3.68 -7.90 8.40
CA ASP A 75 -5.09 -8.16 8.64
C ASP A 75 -5.92 -8.01 7.37
N TRP A 76 -5.58 -7.05 6.50
CA TRP A 76 -6.15 -6.98 5.15
C TRP A 76 -5.83 -8.23 4.33
N THR A 77 -4.61 -8.76 4.44
CA THR A 77 -4.21 -10.01 3.81
C THR A 77 -5.01 -11.20 4.34
N LYS A 78 -5.22 -11.30 5.66
CA LYS A 78 -6.09 -12.34 6.26
C LYS A 78 -7.53 -12.23 5.77
N ILE A 79 -8.10 -11.02 5.71
CA ILE A 79 -9.44 -10.76 5.19
C ILE A 79 -9.53 -11.19 3.72
N PHE A 80 -8.52 -10.89 2.92
CA PHE A 80 -8.45 -11.28 1.52
C PHE A 80 -8.43 -12.80 1.34
N ILE A 81 -7.55 -13.50 2.04
CA ILE A 81 -7.46 -14.98 2.01
C ILE A 81 -8.80 -15.60 2.44
N ASN A 82 -9.37 -15.12 3.54
CA ASN A 82 -10.66 -15.60 4.03
C ASN A 82 -11.81 -15.33 3.03
N LYS A 83 -11.75 -14.20 2.30
CA LYS A 83 -12.73 -13.87 1.26
C LYS A 83 -12.61 -14.78 0.04
N ILE A 84 -11.40 -15.19 -0.32
CA ILE A 84 -11.15 -16.19 -1.37
C ILE A 84 -11.68 -17.55 -0.93
N ASN A 85 -11.28 -18.03 0.25
CA ASN A 85 -11.71 -19.32 0.77
C ASN A 85 -11.59 -19.34 2.31
N PRO A 86 -12.71 -19.40 3.06
CA PRO A 86 -12.67 -19.43 4.52
C PRO A 86 -11.96 -20.65 5.13
N LYS A 87 -11.81 -21.74 4.37
CA LYS A 87 -11.06 -22.92 4.84
C LYS A 87 -9.55 -22.71 4.72
N LEU A 88 -9.11 -21.91 3.75
CA LEU A 88 -7.70 -21.69 3.45
C LEU A 88 -6.99 -20.94 4.58
N ILE A 89 -7.62 -19.92 5.16
CA ILE A 89 -7.01 -19.14 6.24
C ILE A 89 -6.67 -20.01 7.47
N ASN A 90 -7.47 -21.04 7.74
CA ASN A 90 -7.25 -21.97 8.85
C ASN A 90 -6.14 -23.00 8.57
N GLN A 91 -5.68 -23.09 7.32
CA GLN A 91 -4.63 -24.03 6.90
C GLN A 91 -3.27 -23.35 6.75
N MET A 92 -3.22 -22.02 6.72
CA MET A 92 -2.00 -21.24 6.53
C MET A 92 -1.36 -20.85 7.87
N GLN A 93 -0.06 -21.09 7.99
CA GLN A 93 0.78 -20.54 9.04
C GLN A 93 1.02 -19.04 8.81
N GLU A 94 1.34 -18.30 9.87
CA GLU A 94 1.60 -16.87 9.79
C GLU A 94 2.66 -16.49 8.74
N LYS A 95 3.75 -17.26 8.64
CA LYS A 95 4.78 -17.07 7.61
C LYS A 95 4.25 -17.18 6.18
N GLU A 96 3.24 -18.02 5.95
CA GLU A 96 2.62 -18.21 4.63
C GLU A 96 1.70 -17.04 4.32
N ILE A 97 1.02 -16.47 5.32
CA ILE A 97 0.22 -15.25 5.18
C ILE A 97 1.13 -14.04 4.90
N ILE A 98 2.28 -13.95 5.56
CA ILE A 98 3.29 -12.92 5.29
C ILE A 98 3.81 -13.06 3.85
N HIS A 99 4.19 -14.27 3.44
CA HIS A 99 4.63 -14.54 2.07
C HIS A 99 3.56 -14.19 1.03
N PHE A 100 2.29 -14.49 1.32
CA PHE A 100 1.16 -14.11 0.49
C PHE A 100 1.06 -12.58 0.34
N GLY A 101 1.32 -11.83 1.42
CA GLY A 101 1.46 -10.38 1.39
C GLY A 101 2.63 -9.89 0.53
N ASP A 102 3.79 -10.57 0.61
CA ASP A 102 4.96 -10.26 -0.22
C ASP A 102 4.64 -10.43 -1.72
N ILE A 103 3.89 -11.47 -2.12
CA ILE A 103 3.45 -11.68 -3.51
C ILE A 103 2.57 -10.53 -4.01
N LEU A 104 1.69 -9.98 -3.16
CA LEU A 104 0.90 -8.80 -3.51
C LEU A 104 1.77 -7.56 -3.76
N ASP A 105 2.84 -7.42 -2.97
CA ASP A 105 3.76 -6.31 -3.07
C ASP A 105 4.71 -6.41 -4.26
N GLU A 106 5.08 -7.62 -4.69
CA GLU A 106 5.86 -7.87 -5.91
C GLU A 106 5.22 -7.19 -7.12
N ALA A 107 3.90 -7.36 -7.32
CA ALA A 107 3.20 -6.73 -8.42
C ALA A 107 3.23 -5.19 -8.37
N PHE A 108 3.27 -4.58 -7.17
CA PHE A 108 3.44 -3.12 -7.03
C PHE A 108 4.87 -2.67 -7.35
N LEU A 109 5.87 -3.48 -7.02
CA LEU A 109 7.26 -3.14 -7.26
C LEU A 109 7.70 -3.38 -8.71
N GLU A 110 7.10 -4.36 -9.39
CA GLU A 110 7.34 -4.66 -10.81
C GLU A 110 6.55 -3.76 -11.76
N ASP A 111 5.39 -3.28 -11.31
CA ASP A 111 4.53 -2.34 -12.05
C ASP A 111 4.33 -1.06 -11.24
N PRO A 112 5.40 -0.33 -10.88
CA PRO A 112 5.30 0.80 -9.97
C PRO A 112 4.47 1.94 -10.54
N PRO A 113 3.86 2.79 -9.69
CA PRO A 113 3.24 4.03 -10.15
C PRO A 113 4.32 4.96 -10.70
N ASP A 114 3.91 5.89 -11.57
CA ASP A 114 4.76 6.95 -12.05
C ASP A 114 5.06 7.95 -10.92
N ILE A 115 6.22 8.57 -11.00
CA ILE A 115 6.60 9.69 -10.12
C ILE A 115 6.28 10.97 -10.88
N PHE A 116 5.53 11.87 -10.26
CA PHE A 116 5.13 13.10 -10.93
C PHE A 116 6.29 14.09 -11.09
N ASP A 117 6.28 14.81 -12.21
CA ASP A 117 7.21 15.90 -12.50
C ASP A 117 7.20 16.93 -11.36
N GLY A 118 8.38 17.47 -11.03
CA GLY A 118 8.53 18.38 -9.89
C GLY A 118 8.79 17.69 -8.54
N THR A 119 8.62 16.37 -8.44
CA THR A 119 8.91 15.63 -7.21
C THR A 119 10.36 15.83 -6.78
N TYR A 120 11.31 15.54 -7.65
CA TYR A 120 12.73 15.57 -7.28
C TYR A 120 13.22 16.99 -6.99
N GLU A 121 12.67 17.98 -7.69
CA GLU A 121 12.89 19.40 -7.47
C GLU A 121 12.39 19.83 -6.09
N LEU A 122 11.23 19.35 -5.66
CA LEU A 122 10.71 19.56 -4.30
C LEU A 122 11.63 18.93 -3.24
N LEU A 123 12.06 17.68 -3.45
CA LEU A 123 12.97 17.00 -2.54
C LEU A 123 14.30 17.74 -2.40
N GLU A 124 14.87 18.17 -3.52
CA GLU A 124 16.11 18.96 -3.56
C GLU A 124 15.92 20.32 -2.87
N PHE A 125 14.82 21.01 -3.16
CA PHE A 125 14.47 22.27 -2.50
C PHE A 125 14.43 22.14 -0.98
N CYS A 126 13.78 21.09 -0.46
CA CYS A 126 13.68 20.82 0.97
C CYS A 126 15.07 20.54 1.56
N LYS A 127 15.86 19.69 0.90
CA LYS A 127 17.21 19.32 1.34
C LYS A 127 18.14 20.52 1.41
N LEU A 128 18.20 21.34 0.35
CA LEU A 128 19.07 22.54 0.29
C LEU A 128 18.71 23.60 1.35
N ARG A 129 17.45 23.63 1.79
CA ARG A 129 16.96 24.58 2.80
C ARG A 129 16.87 24.00 4.21
N ASN A 130 17.36 22.78 4.42
CA ASN A 130 17.26 22.07 5.70
C ASN A 130 15.80 22.02 6.22
N ILE A 131 14.85 21.80 5.32
CA ILE A 131 13.43 21.59 5.64
C ILE A 131 13.22 20.09 5.80
N LYS A 132 12.65 19.70 6.94
CA LYS A 132 12.29 18.30 7.21
C LYS A 132 11.07 17.90 6.39
N LEU A 133 11.12 16.74 5.74
CA LEU A 133 10.05 16.23 4.89
C LEU A 133 9.39 15.01 5.53
N GLY A 134 8.09 15.10 5.78
CA GLY A 134 7.27 13.97 6.21
C GLY A 134 6.31 13.51 5.12
N ILE A 135 6.11 12.20 4.98
CA ILE A 135 5.08 11.60 4.12
C ILE A 135 3.94 11.11 5.00
N ILE A 136 2.70 11.50 4.71
CA ILE A 136 1.51 11.05 5.46
C ILE A 136 0.45 10.59 4.47
N SER A 137 0.28 9.27 4.36
CA SER A 137 -0.57 8.67 3.33
C SER A 137 -1.62 7.75 3.92
N ASN A 138 -2.87 7.91 3.45
CA ASN A 138 -3.80 6.78 3.46
C ASN A 138 -3.34 5.83 2.36
N THR A 139 -3.37 4.53 2.64
CA THR A 139 -2.75 3.52 1.78
C THR A 139 -3.79 2.60 1.15
N GLY A 140 -3.42 2.04 0.00
CA GLY A 140 -4.20 1.01 -0.66
C GLY A 140 -3.80 -0.39 -0.17
N PHE A 141 -4.08 -1.40 -0.98
CA PHE A 141 -3.78 -2.78 -0.62
C PHE A 141 -2.32 -3.17 -0.94
N ASN A 142 -1.37 -2.48 -0.30
CA ASN A 142 0.07 -2.74 -0.35
C ASN A 142 0.68 -2.52 1.03
N SER A 143 1.73 -3.26 1.38
CA SER A 143 2.32 -3.13 2.70
C SER A 143 3.13 -1.84 2.87
N PRO A 144 3.34 -1.39 4.12
CA PRO A 144 4.34 -0.37 4.45
C PRO A 144 5.74 -0.69 3.90
N LYS A 145 6.11 -1.97 3.88
CA LYS A 145 7.41 -2.44 3.35
C LYS A 145 7.51 -2.19 1.85
N ALA A 146 6.45 -2.38 1.07
CA ALA A 146 6.45 -2.09 -0.36
C ALA A 146 6.62 -0.60 -0.65
N TYR A 147 5.90 0.26 0.07
CA TYR A 147 6.08 1.71 -0.04
C TYR A 147 7.51 2.12 0.30
N LYS A 148 8.06 1.68 1.45
CA LYS A 148 9.45 1.96 1.85
C LYS A 148 10.46 1.50 0.80
N LYS A 149 10.27 0.31 0.22
CA LYS A 149 11.13 -0.22 -0.85
C LYS A 149 11.01 0.58 -2.14
N PHE A 150 9.80 0.96 -2.55
CA PHE A 150 9.58 1.84 -3.70
C PHE A 150 10.29 3.19 -3.53
N MET A 151 10.14 3.84 -2.37
CA MET A 151 10.80 5.13 -2.10
C MET A 151 12.32 4.99 -2.18
N SER A 152 12.87 3.92 -1.60
CA SER A 152 14.32 3.63 -1.64
C SER A 152 14.81 3.38 -3.07
N ASN A 153 14.14 2.53 -3.84
CA ASN A 153 14.50 2.23 -5.23
C ASN A 153 14.53 3.47 -6.11
N ASN A 154 13.64 4.43 -5.84
CA ASN A 154 13.50 5.66 -6.61
C ASN A 154 14.24 6.87 -5.99
N LYS A 155 15.05 6.65 -4.96
CA LYS A 155 15.84 7.69 -4.27
C LYS A 155 14.97 8.84 -3.74
N ILE A 156 13.72 8.56 -3.37
CA ILE A 156 12.83 9.54 -2.76
C ILE A 156 13.20 9.63 -1.27
N TYR A 157 13.84 10.74 -0.90
CA TYR A 157 14.20 11.03 0.48
C TYR A 157 13.00 11.52 1.29
N TYR A 158 12.89 11.08 2.54
CA TYR A 158 11.98 11.62 3.54
C TYR A 158 12.60 11.44 4.93
N ASP A 159 12.24 12.30 5.88
CA ASP A 159 12.68 12.20 7.28
C ASP A 159 11.76 11.29 8.11
N VAL A 160 10.47 11.29 7.80
CA VAL A 160 9.44 10.48 8.47
C VAL A 160 8.37 10.05 7.47
N MET A 161 7.78 8.89 7.69
CA MET A 161 6.64 8.42 6.90
C MET A 161 5.60 7.73 7.80
N SER A 162 4.36 8.21 7.75
CA SER A 162 3.19 7.68 8.43
C SER A 162 2.23 7.08 7.42
N LEU A 163 2.00 5.77 7.50
CA LEU A 163 1.12 5.03 6.60
C LEU A 163 -0.08 4.48 7.35
N SER A 164 -1.28 4.63 6.79
CA SER A 164 -2.50 4.27 7.50
C SER A 164 -2.56 2.81 7.93
N ASN A 165 -2.08 1.90 7.08
CA ASN A 165 -2.03 0.47 7.33
C ASN A 165 -0.79 0.00 8.13
N GLU A 166 0.02 0.94 8.63
CA GLU A 166 1.02 0.73 9.68
C GLU A 166 0.49 1.20 11.04
N LEU A 167 -0.38 2.21 11.04
CA LEU A 167 -0.88 2.89 12.25
C LEU A 167 -2.30 2.49 12.67
N GLU A 168 -2.99 1.68 11.86
CA GLU A 168 -4.40 1.26 12.02
C GLU A 168 -5.39 2.45 12.04
N THR A 169 -5.00 3.56 11.44
CA THR A 169 -5.78 4.80 11.41
C THR A 169 -5.58 5.51 10.09
N ALA A 170 -6.52 6.36 9.70
CA ALA A 170 -6.45 7.10 8.45
C ALA A 170 -6.65 8.60 8.70
N LYS A 171 -6.13 9.43 7.79
CA LYS A 171 -6.40 10.88 7.78
C LYS A 171 -7.93 11.12 7.79
N PRO A 172 -8.40 12.15 8.53
CA PRO A 172 -7.66 13.19 9.23
C PRO A 172 -7.38 12.87 10.71
N HIS A 173 -7.36 11.60 11.14
CA HIS A 173 -7.08 11.28 12.54
C HIS A 173 -5.71 11.79 12.99
N SER A 174 -5.64 12.43 14.16
CA SER A 174 -4.44 13.15 14.63
C SER A 174 -3.19 12.29 14.78
N LYS A 175 -3.35 10.99 15.13
CA LYS A 175 -2.25 10.02 15.22
C LYS A 175 -1.40 9.95 13.95
N MET A 176 -1.98 10.21 12.77
CA MET A 176 -1.23 10.26 11.50
C MET A 176 -0.17 11.36 11.46
N PHE A 177 -0.33 12.43 12.24
CA PHE A 177 0.49 13.64 12.23
C PHE A 177 1.39 13.81 13.46
N LEU A 178 1.15 13.03 14.52
CA LEU A 178 1.77 13.21 15.83
C LEU A 178 2.90 12.24 16.13
N GLU A 179 3.05 11.16 15.35
CA GLU A 179 4.22 10.30 15.51
C GLU A 179 5.48 10.99 14.94
N TYR A 180 6.57 10.91 15.71
CA TYR A 180 7.94 11.34 15.41
C TYR A 180 8.30 12.83 15.60
N TYR A 181 7.96 13.41 16.76
CA TYR A 181 8.65 14.59 17.32
C TYR A 181 9.47 14.24 18.56
#